data_AF-A0A3R9VI45-F1
#
_entry.id   AF-A0A3R9VI45-F1
#
_cell.length_a   1.000
_cell.length_b   1.000
_cell.length_c   1.000
_cell.angle_alpha   90.00
_cell.angle_beta   90.00
_cell.angle_gamma   90.00
#
_symmetry.space_group_name_H-M   'P 1'
#
loop_
_entity.id
_entity.type
_entity.pdbx_description
1 polymer ?
#
loop_
_entity_poly.entity_id
_entity_poly.type
_entity_poly.pdbx_seq_one_letter_code
_entity_poly.pdbx_strand_id
1 'polypeptide(L)'
;MDEFDWLDDLPDAWSVPPELQGPTRVHFVNFVICVISSDYASNSINEAIGELLAEHGRFNVSYQLSAKERLPDKDLMGLSAALEGVLKKCWEAWLKYQQIWTSGSAPSGGDYQQLLTDLRASRDEIRRIRPV
;
A
#
# COMPACT_ATOMS: atom_id res chain seq x y z
N MET A 1 -24.21 25.83 -34.11
CA MET A 1 -24.34 24.94 -32.95
C MET A 1 -22.93 24.55 -32.64
N ASP A 2 -22.37 25.19 -31.61
CA ASP A 2 -20.96 25.03 -31.28
C ASP A 2 -20.77 23.64 -30.66
N GLU A 3 -19.73 22.95 -31.12
CA GLU A 3 -19.38 21.55 -30.81
C GLU A 3 -19.04 21.29 -29.33
N PHE A 4 -19.25 22.30 -28.47
CA PHE A 4 -18.75 22.39 -27.11
C PHE A 4 -19.80 22.80 -26.08
N ASP A 5 -21.10 22.89 -26.44
CA ASP A 5 -22.19 23.20 -25.49
C ASP A 5 -22.24 22.20 -24.29
N TRP A 6 -21.67 21.00 -24.43
CA TRP A 6 -21.57 20.01 -23.36
C TRP A 6 -20.52 20.35 -22.27
N LEU A 7 -19.58 21.28 -22.53
CA LEU A 7 -18.60 21.73 -21.53
C LEU A 7 -19.25 22.60 -20.45
N ASP A 8 -20.35 23.29 -20.77
CA ASP A 8 -21.12 24.10 -19.83
C ASP A 8 -21.95 23.23 -18.86
N ASP A 9 -22.13 21.94 -19.17
CA ASP A 9 -22.80 20.94 -18.33
C ASP A 9 -21.81 20.19 -17.40
N LEU A 10 -20.53 20.56 -17.37
CA LEU A 10 -19.57 19.95 -16.46
C LEU A 10 -19.94 20.31 -15.01
N PRO A 11 -20.06 19.32 -14.10
CA PRO A 11 -20.34 19.60 -12.70
C PRO A 11 -19.25 20.49 -12.11
N ASP A 12 -19.63 21.31 -11.12
CA ASP A 12 -18.72 22.18 -10.39
C ASP A 12 -17.42 21.45 -10.05
N ALA A 13 -16.29 22.11 -10.31
CA ALA A 13 -14.98 21.54 -10.07
C ALA A 13 -14.88 21.11 -8.59
N TRP A 14 -14.84 19.80 -8.35
CA TRP A 14 -14.63 19.27 -7.01
C TRP A 14 -13.24 19.70 -6.52
N SER A 15 -13.21 20.56 -5.51
CA SER A 15 -11.96 20.95 -4.85
C SER A 15 -11.51 19.85 -3.90
N VAL A 16 -10.34 19.26 -4.16
CA VAL A 16 -9.73 18.24 -3.28
C VAL A 16 -9.56 18.84 -1.87
N PRO A 17 -10.17 18.25 -0.82
CA PRO A 17 -10.02 18.73 0.56
C PRO A 17 -8.55 18.74 1.02
N PRO A 18 -8.14 19.68 1.89
CA PRO A 18 -6.75 19.79 2.36
C PRO A 18 -6.17 18.49 2.94
N GLU A 19 -7.01 17.67 3.57
CA GLU A 19 -6.62 16.40 4.18
C GLU A 19 -6.16 15.36 3.16
N LEU A 20 -6.58 15.47 1.90
CA LEU A 20 -6.20 14.57 0.81
C LEU A 20 -5.03 15.08 -0.03
N GLN A 21 -4.58 16.32 0.21
CA GLN A 21 -3.55 16.97 -0.60
C GLN A 21 -2.12 16.52 -0.24
N GLY A 22 -1.94 15.76 0.85
CA GLY A 22 -0.62 15.39 1.35
C GLY A 22 -0.56 13.96 1.91
N PRO A 23 0.66 13.47 2.17
CA PRO A 23 0.86 12.15 2.76
C PRO A 23 0.27 12.08 4.18
N THR A 24 -0.19 10.88 4.55
CA THR A 24 -0.72 10.61 5.89
C THR A 24 0.41 10.33 6.88
N ARG A 25 0.09 10.23 8.17
CA ARG A 25 1.05 9.74 9.19
C ARG A 25 1.26 8.22 9.16
N VAL A 26 0.50 7.49 8.33
CA VAL A 26 0.53 6.03 8.26
C VAL A 26 1.41 5.63 7.08
N HIS A 27 2.67 5.31 7.34
CA HIS A 27 3.66 4.99 6.30
C HIS A 27 3.21 3.87 5.35
N PHE A 28 2.45 2.89 5.86
CA PHE A 28 1.92 1.80 5.04
C PHE A 28 0.94 2.30 3.97
N VAL A 29 0.08 3.27 4.31
CA VAL A 29 -0.87 3.87 3.36
C VAL A 29 -0.12 4.70 2.33
N ASN A 30 0.87 5.48 2.76
CA ASN A 30 1.69 6.25 1.84
C ASN A 30 2.45 5.34 0.86
N PHE A 31 3.00 4.21 1.34
CA PHE A 31 3.62 3.20 0.49
C PHE A 31 2.65 2.68 -0.58
N VAL A 32 1.44 2.30 -0.18
CA VAL A 32 0.40 1.82 -1.11
C VAL A 32 0.13 2.86 -2.20
N ILE A 33 -0.08 4.13 -1.81
CA ILE A 33 -0.32 5.23 -2.76
C ILE A 33 0.86 5.40 -3.72
N CYS A 34 2.10 5.35 -3.20
CA CYS A 34 3.31 5.46 -4.02
C CYS A 34 3.40 4.35 -5.07
N VAL A 35 3.03 3.10 -4.73
CA VAL A 35 3.10 1.98 -5.68
C VAL A 35 1.99 2.10 -6.72
N ILE A 36 0.73 2.30 -6.31
CA ILE A 36 -0.40 2.32 -7.27
C ILE A 36 -0.39 3.52 -8.21
N SER A 37 0.25 4.62 -7.79
CA SER A 37 0.40 5.84 -8.61
C SER A 37 1.63 5.78 -9.52
N SER A 38 2.37 4.67 -9.51
CA SER A 38 3.57 4.49 -10.32
C SER A 38 3.23 3.97 -11.71
N ASP A 39 3.84 4.56 -12.74
CA ASP A 39 3.69 4.14 -14.14
C ASP A 39 4.18 2.69 -14.39
N TYR A 40 4.96 2.14 -13.47
CA TYR A 40 5.53 0.78 -13.57
C TYR A 40 4.65 -0.29 -12.93
N ALA A 41 3.57 0.09 -12.24
CA ALA A 41 2.71 -0.85 -11.53
C ALA A 41 1.68 -1.48 -12.48
N SER A 42 1.83 -2.78 -12.75
CA SER A 42 0.84 -3.54 -13.51
C SER A 42 -0.43 -3.78 -12.68
N ASN A 43 -1.50 -4.23 -13.36
CA ASN A 43 -2.74 -4.62 -12.69
C ASN A 43 -2.55 -5.66 -11.59
N SER A 44 -1.67 -6.66 -11.77
CA SER A 44 -1.45 -7.68 -10.73
C SER A 44 -0.61 -7.15 -9.56
N ILE A 45 0.28 -6.18 -9.80
CA ILE A 45 0.98 -5.48 -8.71
C ILE A 45 -0.04 -4.67 -7.92
N ASN A 46 -0.92 -3.93 -8.59
CA ASN A 46 -1.98 -3.16 -7.95
C ASN A 46 -2.95 -4.04 -7.14
N GLU A 47 -3.30 -5.21 -7.67
CA GLU A 47 -4.10 -6.21 -6.95
C GLU A 47 -3.38 -6.68 -5.67
N ALA A 48 -2.11 -7.10 -5.77
CA ALA A 48 -1.33 -7.54 -4.61
C ALA A 48 -1.16 -6.44 -3.55
N ILE A 49 -1.00 -5.19 -3.97
CA ILE A 49 -0.93 -4.02 -3.09
C ILE A 49 -2.29 -3.75 -2.41
N GLY A 50 -3.40 -3.90 -3.15
CA GLY A 50 -4.74 -3.80 -2.60
C GLY A 50 -5.00 -4.85 -1.51
N GLU A 51 -4.55 -6.09 -1.73
CA GLU A 51 -4.64 -7.16 -0.73
C GLU A 51 -3.79 -6.85 0.53
N LEU A 52 -2.58 -6.33 0.34
CA LEU A 52 -1.72 -5.86 1.44
C LEU A 52 -2.41 -4.77 2.27
N LEU A 53 -3.00 -3.75 1.60
CA LEU A 53 -3.74 -2.69 2.27
C LEU A 53 -4.93 -3.24 3.06
N ALA A 54 -5.66 -4.21 2.48
CA ALA A 54 -6.78 -4.86 3.16
C ALA A 54 -6.34 -5.61 4.42
N GLU A 55 -5.25 -6.39 4.36
CA GLU A 55 -4.72 -7.07 5.55
C GLU A 55 -4.18 -6.09 6.60
N HIS A 56 -3.53 -5.00 6.19
CA HIS A 56 -3.11 -3.93 7.09
C HIS A 56 -4.32 -3.28 7.80
N GLY A 57 -5.41 -3.03 7.06
CA GLY A 57 -6.67 -2.55 7.65
C GLY A 57 -7.23 -3.51 8.71
N ARG A 58 -7.27 -4.81 8.40
CA ARG A 58 -7.70 -5.85 9.37
C ARG A 58 -6.78 -5.91 10.59
N PHE A 59 -5.46 -5.81 10.38
CA PHE A 59 -4.50 -5.75 11.47
C PHE A 59 -4.79 -4.59 12.41
N ASN A 60 -5.01 -3.37 11.87
CA ASN A 60 -5.26 -2.19 12.70
C ASN A 60 -6.53 -2.32 13.54
N VAL A 61 -7.60 -2.91 12.98
CA VAL A 61 -8.83 -3.19 13.74
C VAL A 61 -8.54 -4.14 14.91
N SER A 62 -7.90 -5.27 14.64
CA SER A 62 -7.55 -6.24 15.68
C SER A 62 -6.60 -5.64 16.72
N TYR A 63 -5.57 -4.91 16.29
CA TYR A 63 -4.60 -4.25 17.17
C TYR A 63 -5.28 -3.27 18.14
N GLN A 64 -6.22 -2.46 17.64
CA GLN A 64 -6.99 -1.54 18.49
C GLN A 64 -7.89 -2.26 19.49
N LEU A 65 -8.49 -3.40 19.10
CA LEU A 65 -9.27 -4.23 20.02
C LEU A 65 -8.38 -4.82 21.11
N SER A 66 -7.24 -5.41 20.73
CA SER A 66 -6.28 -5.97 21.68
C SER A 66 -5.70 -4.92 22.64
N ALA A 67 -5.48 -3.69 22.16
CA ALA A 67 -5.06 -2.57 23.02
C ALA A 67 -6.14 -2.21 24.05
N LYS A 68 -7.43 -2.24 23.67
CA LYS A 68 -8.55 -2.02 24.60
C LYS A 68 -8.68 -3.15 25.62
N GLU A 69 -8.38 -4.38 25.22
CA GLU A 69 -8.40 -5.58 26.05
C GLU A 69 -7.18 -5.70 26.99
N ARG A 70 -6.32 -4.68 27.03
CA ARG A 70 -5.13 -4.56 27.89
C ARG A 70 -4.08 -5.66 27.65
N LEU A 71 -3.80 -5.96 26.38
CA LEU A 71 -2.53 -6.64 26.09
C LEU A 71 -1.36 -5.86 26.72
N PRO A 72 -0.34 -6.56 27.26
CA PRO A 72 0.85 -5.91 27.76
C PRO A 72 1.49 -5.00 26.70
N ASP A 73 1.98 -3.83 27.10
CA ASP A 73 2.63 -2.86 26.20
C ASP A 73 3.75 -3.49 25.37
N LYS A 74 4.49 -4.44 25.96
CA LYS A 74 5.54 -5.19 25.27
C LYS A 74 5.02 -5.96 24.06
N ASP A 75 3.83 -6.56 24.17
CA ASP A 75 3.24 -7.34 23.09
C ASP A 75 2.70 -6.41 22.00
N LEU A 76 2.07 -5.30 22.38
CA LEU A 76 1.64 -4.25 21.46
C LEU A 76 2.82 -3.62 20.70
N MET A 77 3.95 -3.38 21.36
CA MET A 77 5.18 -2.92 20.72
C MET A 77 5.76 -3.99 19.78
N GLY A 78 5.75 -5.26 20.18
CA GLY A 78 6.20 -6.38 19.35
C GLY A 78 5.39 -6.52 18.06
N LEU A 79 4.06 -6.39 18.16
CA LEU A 79 3.16 -6.40 17.01
C LEU A 79 3.41 -5.20 16.07
N SER A 80 3.59 -4.00 16.62
CA SER A 80 3.91 -2.80 15.83
C SER A 80 5.25 -2.95 15.11
N ALA A 81 6.30 -3.40 15.80
CA ALA A 81 7.61 -3.62 15.22
C ALA A 81 7.58 -4.72 14.14
N ALA A 82 6.79 -5.77 14.33
CA ALA A 82 6.61 -6.81 13.32
C ALA A 82 5.95 -6.23 12.05
N LEU A 83 4.91 -5.41 12.20
CA LEU A 83 4.25 -4.77 11.06
C LEU A 83 5.19 -3.81 10.32
N GLU A 84 5.98 -3.01 11.04
CA GLU A 84 7.02 -2.15 10.44
C GLU A 84 8.06 -2.96 9.67
N GLY A 85 8.45 -4.13 10.22
CA GLY A 85 9.33 -5.08 9.54
C GLY A 85 8.75 -5.56 8.21
N VAL A 86 7.44 -5.83 8.14
CA VAL A 86 6.77 -6.19 6.89
C VAL A 86 6.79 -5.03 5.89
N LEU A 87 6.44 -3.81 6.33
CA LEU A 87 6.47 -2.63 5.48
C LEU A 87 7.86 -2.41 4.88
N LYS A 88 8.92 -2.56 5.68
CA LYS A 88 10.30 -2.45 5.22
C LYS A 88 10.60 -3.45 4.10
N LYS A 89 10.23 -4.72 4.25
CA LYS A 89 10.42 -5.74 3.21
C LYS A 89 9.70 -5.39 1.91
N CYS A 90 8.44 -4.95 2.00
CA CYS A 90 7.67 -4.50 0.84
C CYS A 90 8.36 -3.33 0.12
N TRP A 91 8.83 -2.34 0.89
CA TRP A 91 9.51 -1.17 0.34
C TRP A 91 10.82 -1.54 -0.36
N GLU A 92 11.65 -2.39 0.25
CA GLU A 92 12.91 -2.84 -0.33
C GLU A 92 12.70 -3.65 -1.62
N ALA A 93 11.71 -4.55 -1.63
CA ALA A 93 11.34 -5.31 -2.82
C ALA A 93 10.85 -4.39 -3.96
N TRP A 94 9.98 -3.43 -3.63
CA TRP A 94 9.49 -2.44 -4.58
C TRP A 94 10.62 -1.57 -5.14
N LEU A 95 11.50 -1.06 -4.28
CA LEU A 95 12.61 -0.20 -4.69
C LEU A 95 13.56 -0.94 -5.65
N LYS A 96 13.84 -2.22 -5.38
CA LYS A 96 14.63 -3.06 -6.28
C LYS A 96 13.98 -3.20 -7.65
N TYR A 97 12.67 -3.46 -7.70
CA TYR A 97 11.92 -3.56 -8.96
C TYR A 97 11.90 -2.23 -9.72
N GLN A 98 11.66 -1.12 -9.01
CA GLN A 98 11.66 0.22 -9.57
C GLN A 98 13.03 0.58 -10.17
N GLN A 99 14.13 0.25 -9.48
CA GLN A 99 15.48 0.52 -9.98
C GLN A 99 15.74 -0.14 -11.34
N ILE A 100 15.28 -1.38 -11.53
CA ILE A 100 15.42 -2.11 -12.80
C ILE A 100 14.68 -1.38 -13.92
N TRP A 101 13.44 -0.95 -13.67
CA TRP A 101 12.67 -0.15 -14.62
C TRP A 101 13.36 1.17 -14.99
N THR A 102 13.84 1.89 -13.98
CA THR A 102 14.47 3.21 -14.19
C THR A 102 15.85 3.13 -14.83
N SER A 103 16.53 1.98 -14.78
CA SER A 103 17.84 1.81 -15.43
C SER A 103 17.76 1.66 -16.96
N GLY A 104 16.55 1.74 -17.55
CA GLY A 104 16.32 1.52 -18.98
C GLY A 104 16.30 0.04 -19.37
N SER A 105 16.35 -0.87 -18.39
CA SER A 105 16.19 -2.31 -18.59
C SER A 105 14.72 -2.66 -18.46
N ALA A 106 14.16 -3.39 -19.42
CA ALA A 106 12.86 -4.02 -19.20
C ALA A 106 13.02 -5.05 -18.06
N PRO A 107 12.19 -5.01 -17.00
CA PRO A 107 12.24 -6.04 -15.98
C PRO A 107 12.01 -7.39 -16.62
N SER A 108 12.80 -8.38 -16.21
CA SER A 108 12.53 -9.74 -16.64
C SER A 108 11.18 -10.20 -16.06
N GLY A 109 10.57 -11.20 -16.70
CA GLY A 109 9.42 -11.89 -16.12
C GLY A 109 9.74 -12.43 -14.71
N GLY A 110 11.01 -12.77 -14.44
CA GLY A 110 11.47 -13.19 -13.11
C GLY A 110 11.41 -12.08 -12.07
N ASP A 111 11.85 -10.86 -12.40
CA ASP A 111 11.82 -9.71 -11.48
C ASP A 111 10.39 -9.34 -11.09
N TYR A 112 9.49 -9.38 -12.08
CA TYR A 112 8.07 -9.19 -11.87
C TYR A 112 7.45 -10.24 -10.94
N GLN A 113 7.72 -11.52 -11.20
CA GLN A 113 7.19 -12.61 -10.37
C GLN A 113 7.79 -12.60 -8.97
N GLN A 114 9.05 -12.19 -8.81
CA GLN A 114 9.68 -12.05 -7.52
C GLN A 114 8.99 -10.97 -6.68
N LEU A 115 8.73 -9.79 -7.26
CA LEU A 115 8.00 -8.73 -6.55
C LEU A 115 6.62 -9.21 -6.11
N LEU A 116 5.84 -9.86 -6.99
CA LEU A 116 4.52 -10.40 -6.62
C LEU A 116 4.61 -11.43 -5.49
N THR A 117 5.64 -12.28 -5.52
CA THR A 117 5.89 -13.27 -4.48
C THR A 117 6.19 -12.60 -3.14
N ASP A 118 7.06 -11.57 -3.13
CA ASP A 118 7.44 -10.84 -1.94
C ASP A 118 6.25 -10.07 -1.33
N LEU A 119 5.42 -9.45 -2.16
CA LEU A 119 4.21 -8.73 -1.72
C LEU A 119 3.17 -9.70 -1.12
N ARG A 120 2.96 -10.86 -1.74
CA ARG A 120 2.02 -11.89 -1.24
C ARG A 120 2.53 -12.54 0.05
N ALA A 121 3.82 -12.85 0.13
CA ALA A 121 4.44 -13.35 1.36
C ALA A 121 4.28 -12.33 2.51
N SER A 122 4.47 -11.04 2.21
CA SER A 122 4.27 -9.96 3.17
C SER A 122 2.82 -9.84 3.63
N ARG A 123 1.84 -9.99 2.73
CA ARG A 123 0.41 -10.05 3.07
C ARG A 123 0.13 -11.19 4.04
N ASP A 124 0.66 -12.37 3.76
CA ASP A 124 0.47 -13.56 4.61
C ASP A 124 1.16 -13.39 5.96
N GLU A 125 2.30 -12.67 6.01
CA GLU A 125 2.96 -12.31 7.26
C GLU A 125 2.09 -11.37 8.10
N ILE A 126 1.46 -10.33 7.53
CA ILE A 126 0.51 -9.46 8.25
C ILE A 126 -0.64 -10.29 8.83
N ARG A 127 -1.20 -11.19 8.03
CA ARG A 127 -2.27 -12.10 8.48
C ARG A 127 -1.83 -12.98 9.65
N ARG A 128 -0.59 -13.46 9.64
CA ARG A 128 -0.02 -14.31 10.70
C ARG A 128 0.26 -13.56 11.99
N ILE A 129 0.75 -12.31 11.91
CA ILE A 129 1.06 -11.51 13.10
C ILE A 129 -0.18 -10.82 13.68
N ARG A 130 -1.30 -10.77 12.94
CA ARG A 130 -2.54 -10.17 13.41
C ARG A 130 -3.02 -10.88 14.69
N PRO A 131 -3.27 -10.13 15.77
CA PRO A 131 -3.86 -10.71 16.98
C PRO A 131 -5.29 -11.18 16.69
N VAL A 132 -5.64 -12.34 17.27
CA VAL A 132 -6.96 -12.98 17.13
C VAL A 132 -7.97 -12.31 18.04
#